data_AF-A0A6G7VMH2-F1
#
_entry.id   AF-A0A6G7VMH2-F1
#
_cell.length_a   1.000
_cell.length_b   1.000
_cell.length_c   1.000
_cell.angle_alpha   90.00
_cell.angle_beta   90.00
_cell.angle_gamma   90.00
#
_symmetry.space_group_name_H-M   'P 1'
#
loop_
_entity.id
_entity.type
_entity.pdbx_description
1 polymer ?
#
loop_
_entity_poly.entity_id
_entity_poly.type
_entity_poly.pdbx_seq_one_letter_code
_entity_poly.pdbx_strand_id
1 'polypeptide(L)'
;MSTDLHRAELLPADALREKRLGISVSDSPDLHRLGLLDTHFRMSLGELTRTVIIGGGSLFYGGHLQSDGITSFLIEELHRYGRRNRPLKVCLAWTVHRSMTAEQIAEQKDFLGLFGEIVFLSEDGKRLDGPRNDPPQQEFTADERAKSLSGLRNYMTNNTDARIVLGGKRAGFEGAMPGIVEEVLLSLKHRQPLYLAGGFGGATIDIVRALRPSYAEWLPTVEADKDQRDQRLIDGLDALKTMAETQKWDGYENALSDDDNKLLAASYRPSEIAALVGKGLGHLFKA
;
A
#
# COMPACT_ATOMS: atom_id res chain seq x y z
N MET A 1 -10.20 -5.72 -43.02
CA MET A 1 -10.95 -5.24 -41.85
C MET A 1 -9.92 -5.01 -40.76
N SER A 2 -9.62 -3.74 -40.48
CA SER A 2 -8.69 -3.34 -39.43
C SER A 2 -9.30 -3.73 -38.10
N THR A 3 -8.69 -4.67 -37.39
CA THR A 3 -8.98 -4.91 -35.98
C THR A 3 -8.66 -3.62 -35.25
N ASP A 4 -9.69 -2.90 -34.80
CA ASP A 4 -9.56 -1.80 -33.86
C ASP A 4 -8.78 -2.33 -32.66
N LEU A 5 -7.51 -1.96 -32.59
CA LEU A 5 -6.69 -2.10 -31.40
C LEU A 5 -7.47 -1.37 -30.31
N HIS A 6 -8.02 -2.12 -29.36
CA HIS A 6 -8.59 -1.57 -28.14
C HIS A 6 -7.54 -0.65 -27.52
N ARG A 7 -7.64 0.65 -27.80
CA ARG A 7 -7.00 1.67 -26.98
C ARG A 7 -7.47 1.37 -25.57
N ALA A 8 -6.53 1.29 -24.62
CA ALA A 8 -6.88 1.20 -23.21
C ALA A 8 -7.96 2.25 -22.95
N GLU A 9 -9.16 1.80 -22.54
CA GLU A 9 -10.20 2.71 -22.09
C GLU A 9 -9.58 3.50 -20.95
N LEU A 10 -9.26 4.77 -21.20
CA LEU A 10 -8.77 5.66 -20.16
C LEU A 10 -9.84 5.69 -19.07
N LEU A 11 -9.41 5.61 -17.81
CA LEU A 11 -10.27 5.89 -16.67
C LEU A 11 -11.08 7.16 -16.96
N PRO A 12 -12.42 7.09 -17.04
CA PRO A 12 -13.23 8.28 -17.18
C PRO A 12 -12.93 9.26 -16.05
N ALA A 13 -13.13 10.56 -16.30
CA ALA A 13 -13.09 11.54 -15.23
C ALA A 13 -14.05 11.12 -14.12
N ASP A 14 -13.61 11.23 -12.86
CA ASP A 14 -14.38 10.84 -11.67
C ASP A 14 -14.80 9.35 -11.60
N ALA A 15 -14.19 8.45 -12.36
CA ALA A 15 -14.49 7.01 -12.32
C ALA A 15 -14.24 6.34 -10.95
N LEU A 16 -13.46 6.97 -10.08
CA LEU A 16 -13.16 6.55 -8.72
C LEU A 16 -13.82 7.46 -7.67
N ARG A 17 -14.84 8.24 -8.05
CA ARG A 17 -15.59 9.08 -7.11
C ARG A 17 -16.08 8.24 -5.94
N GLU A 18 -15.85 8.76 -4.73
CA GLU A 18 -16.18 8.12 -3.45
C GLU A 18 -15.44 6.81 -3.16
N LYS A 19 -14.57 6.33 -4.05
CA LYS A 19 -13.71 5.17 -3.81
C LYS A 19 -12.51 5.55 -2.96
N ARG A 20 -12.17 4.64 -2.05
CA ARG A 20 -11.11 4.77 -1.05
C ARG A 20 -10.09 3.67 -1.28
N LEU A 21 -8.87 4.03 -1.63
CA LEU A 21 -7.84 3.09 -2.04
C LEU A 21 -6.76 3.02 -0.96
N GLY A 22 -6.46 1.82 -0.46
CA GLY A 22 -5.33 1.61 0.42
C GLY A 22 -4.04 1.56 -0.39
N ILE A 23 -3.02 2.31 0.03
CA ILE A 23 -1.69 2.20 -0.56
C ILE A 23 -0.70 1.62 0.45
N SER A 24 -0.20 0.45 0.12
CA SER A 24 0.76 -0.33 0.90
C SER A 24 2.12 -0.20 0.25
N VAL A 25 2.98 0.64 0.85
CA VAL A 25 4.28 0.95 0.27
C VAL A 25 5.34 1.05 1.36
N SER A 26 6.47 0.39 1.13
CA SER A 26 7.63 0.41 2.02
C SER A 26 8.89 0.04 1.24
N ASP A 27 10.05 0.40 1.78
CA ASP A 27 11.37 0.16 1.17
C ASP A 27 11.50 -1.28 0.65
N SER A 28 12.06 -1.43 -0.55
CA SER A 28 12.36 -2.73 -1.12
C SER A 28 13.86 -3.04 -1.00
N PRO A 29 14.23 -4.20 -0.43
CA PRO A 29 15.62 -4.64 -0.40
C PRO A 29 16.16 -5.05 -1.78
N ASP A 30 15.30 -5.18 -2.79
CA ASP A 30 15.68 -5.71 -4.10
C ASP A 30 16.06 -4.65 -5.14
N LEU A 31 15.90 -3.36 -4.85
CA LEU A 31 16.07 -2.30 -5.86
C LEU A 31 17.44 -2.39 -6.54
N HIS A 32 18.52 -2.51 -5.77
CA HIS A 32 19.87 -2.54 -6.31
C HIS A 32 20.12 -3.75 -7.23
N ARG A 33 19.69 -4.96 -6.84
CA ARG A 33 19.87 -6.16 -7.68
C ARG A 33 19.00 -6.16 -8.94
N LEU A 34 17.93 -5.35 -8.93
CA LEU A 34 17.07 -5.11 -10.09
C LEU A 34 17.60 -3.96 -10.98
N GLY A 35 18.71 -3.32 -10.62
CA GLY A 35 19.23 -2.14 -11.32
C GLY A 35 18.34 -0.90 -11.16
N LEU A 36 17.54 -0.84 -10.10
CA LEU A 36 16.61 0.24 -9.80
C LEU A 36 17.14 1.15 -8.71
N LEU A 37 16.70 2.41 -8.75
CA LEU A 37 16.96 3.42 -7.75
C LEU A 37 15.66 3.75 -7.01
N ASP A 38 15.80 4.35 -5.82
CA ASP A 38 14.65 4.86 -5.06
C ASP A 38 13.81 5.86 -5.87
N THR A 39 14.42 6.60 -6.79
CA THR A 39 13.72 7.51 -7.70
C THR A 39 12.73 6.79 -8.61
N HIS A 40 13.06 5.62 -9.15
CA HIS A 40 12.12 4.82 -9.95
C HIS A 40 10.92 4.36 -9.13
N PHE A 41 11.18 3.97 -7.88
CA PHE A 41 10.16 3.55 -6.92
C PHE A 41 9.19 4.70 -6.60
N ARG A 42 9.73 5.88 -6.28
CA ARG A 42 8.95 7.09 -6.02
C ARG A 42 8.18 7.57 -7.24
N MET A 43 8.75 7.49 -8.45
CA MET A 43 8.02 7.83 -9.68
C MET A 43 6.76 6.96 -9.86
N SER A 44 6.86 5.64 -9.62
CA SER A 44 5.68 4.75 -9.67
C SER A 44 4.63 5.11 -8.64
N LEU A 45 5.07 5.41 -7.40
CA LEU A 45 4.17 5.87 -6.35
C LEU A 45 3.46 7.18 -6.74
N GLY A 46 4.17 8.12 -7.36
CA GLY A 46 3.61 9.38 -7.85
C GLY A 46 2.55 9.17 -8.94
N GLU A 47 2.82 8.31 -9.93
CA GLU A 47 1.85 8.00 -10.98
C GLU A 47 0.59 7.29 -10.45
N LEU A 48 0.76 6.35 -9.51
CA LEU A 48 -0.35 5.69 -8.83
C LEU A 48 -1.20 6.70 -8.05
N THR A 49 -0.53 7.60 -7.33
CA THR A 49 -1.18 8.68 -6.59
C THR A 49 -1.98 9.57 -7.54
N ARG A 50 -1.38 10.04 -8.63
CA ARG A 50 -2.07 10.83 -9.67
C ARG A 50 -3.28 10.10 -10.23
N THR A 51 -3.13 8.83 -10.58
CA THR A 51 -4.19 7.99 -11.16
C THR A 51 -5.42 7.96 -10.27
N VAL A 52 -5.24 7.71 -8.97
CA VAL A 52 -6.36 7.66 -8.01
C VAL A 52 -7.02 9.03 -7.82
N ILE A 53 -6.20 10.08 -7.70
CA ILE A 53 -6.67 11.43 -7.35
C ILE A 53 -7.38 12.11 -8.51
N ILE A 54 -6.83 12.00 -9.73
CA ILE A 54 -7.45 12.48 -10.97
C ILE A 54 -8.73 11.70 -11.27
N GLY A 55 -8.73 10.39 -10.99
CA GLY A 55 -9.93 9.55 -11.08
C GLY A 55 -11.00 9.90 -10.05
N GLY A 56 -10.77 10.81 -9.10
CA GLY A 56 -11.78 11.25 -8.15
C GLY A 56 -11.79 10.49 -6.81
N GLY A 57 -10.85 9.56 -6.61
CA GLY A 57 -10.74 8.74 -5.41
C GLY A 57 -9.94 9.37 -4.26
N SER A 58 -9.92 8.68 -3.13
CA SER A 58 -9.13 9.03 -1.93
C SER A 58 -8.11 7.94 -1.63
N LEU A 59 -6.98 8.31 -1.03
CA LEU A 59 -5.89 7.40 -0.65
C LEU A 59 -5.80 7.26 0.86
N PHE A 60 -5.61 6.04 1.34
CA PHE A 60 -5.34 5.71 2.74
C PHE A 60 -3.94 5.12 2.84
N TYR A 61 -3.11 5.71 3.69
CA TYR A 61 -1.72 5.32 3.88
C TYR A 61 -1.37 5.18 5.36
N GLY A 62 -0.65 4.12 5.71
CA GLY A 62 -0.08 3.94 7.04
C GLY A 62 1.14 4.86 7.20
N GLY A 63 0.95 5.98 7.90
CA GLY A 63 1.88 7.09 7.89
C GLY A 63 3.26 6.75 8.45
N HIS A 64 4.29 7.24 7.76
CA HIS A 64 5.63 7.42 8.30
C HIS A 64 6.00 8.90 8.08
N LEU A 65 5.89 9.70 9.14
CA LEU A 65 5.93 11.18 9.08
C LEU A 65 7.35 11.76 9.11
N GLN A 66 8.33 11.03 8.59
CA GLN A 66 9.70 11.56 8.43
C GLN A 66 9.75 12.54 7.26
N SER A 67 10.61 13.57 7.37
CA SER A 67 10.70 14.67 6.41
C SER A 67 11.09 14.23 5.00
N ASP A 68 11.91 13.19 4.84
CA ASP A 68 12.29 12.56 3.57
C ASP A 68 11.46 11.30 3.24
N GLY A 69 10.43 11.03 4.05
CA GLY A 69 9.61 9.84 3.97
C GLY A 69 8.62 9.83 2.81
N ILE A 70 7.90 8.72 2.72
CA ILE A 70 6.83 8.52 1.73
C ILE A 70 5.70 9.52 1.94
N THR A 71 5.35 9.87 3.18
CA THR A 71 4.27 10.83 3.45
C THR A 71 4.57 12.19 2.84
N SER A 72 5.78 12.73 3.04
CA SER A 72 6.19 14.01 2.45
C SER A 72 6.11 13.98 0.94
N PHE A 73 6.62 12.90 0.32
CA PHE A 73 6.53 12.72 -1.12
C PHE A 73 5.08 12.72 -1.63
N LEU A 74 4.17 12.00 -0.97
CA LEU A 74 2.75 11.97 -1.35
C LEU A 74 2.11 13.35 -1.25
N ILE A 75 2.43 14.11 -0.21
CA ILE A 75 1.94 15.49 -0.02
C ILE A 75 2.44 16.39 -1.15
N GLU A 76 3.73 16.33 -1.50
CA GLU A 76 4.31 17.08 -2.62
C GLU A 76 3.67 16.73 -3.98
N GLU A 77 3.36 15.45 -4.21
CA GLU A 77 2.62 15.02 -5.40
C GLU A 77 1.22 15.64 -5.45
N LEU A 78 0.53 15.69 -4.31
CA LEU A 78 -0.80 16.29 -4.19
C LEU A 78 -0.76 17.83 -4.29
N HIS A 79 0.31 18.48 -3.87
CA HIS A 79 0.49 19.92 -4.10
C HIS A 79 0.52 20.25 -5.60
N ARG A 80 1.08 19.36 -6.42
CA ARG A 80 1.21 19.54 -7.88
C ARG A 80 -0.06 19.19 -8.65
N TYR A 81 -0.77 18.14 -8.25
CA TYR A 81 -1.84 17.54 -9.06
C TYR A 81 -3.14 17.25 -8.28
N GLY A 82 -3.19 17.60 -7.01
CA GLY A 82 -4.23 17.16 -6.09
C GLY A 82 -5.45 18.07 -6.04
N ARG A 83 -6.56 17.45 -5.62
CA ARG A 83 -7.78 18.17 -5.25
C ARG A 83 -7.63 18.70 -3.82
N ARG A 84 -8.22 19.87 -3.56
CA ARG A 84 -8.18 20.55 -2.24
C ARG A 84 -9.29 20.08 -1.28
N ASN A 85 -9.80 18.87 -1.48
CA ASN A 85 -10.85 18.25 -0.67
C ASN A 85 -10.30 17.17 0.29
N ARG A 86 -9.02 17.27 0.66
CA ARG A 86 -8.31 16.35 1.55
C ARG A 86 -8.38 14.87 1.12
N PRO A 87 -7.96 14.54 -0.12
CA PRO A 87 -8.08 13.18 -0.65
C PRO A 87 -7.08 12.19 -0.02
N LEU A 88 -6.03 12.64 0.67
CA LEU A 88 -5.10 11.76 1.39
C LEU A 88 -5.50 11.60 2.86
N LYS A 89 -5.62 10.36 3.32
CA LYS A 89 -5.87 9.97 4.71
C LYS A 89 -4.60 9.32 5.27
N VAL A 90 -3.85 10.06 6.05
CA VAL A 90 -2.66 9.55 6.73
C VAL A 90 -3.10 8.93 8.05
N CYS A 91 -3.11 7.61 8.12
CA CYS A 91 -3.52 6.88 9.33
C CYS A 91 -2.30 6.71 10.23
N LEU A 92 -2.42 7.07 11.51
CA LEU A 92 -1.36 6.92 12.50
C LEU A 92 -1.77 5.91 13.58
N ALA A 93 -0.92 4.91 13.78
CA ALA A 93 -1.06 3.97 14.88
C ALA A 93 -0.91 4.71 16.21
N TRP A 94 -1.54 4.19 17.26
CA TRP A 94 -1.50 4.75 18.60
C TRP A 94 -0.08 5.02 19.09
N THR A 95 0.83 4.05 18.98
CA THR A 95 2.22 4.22 19.41
C THR A 95 2.95 5.31 18.63
N VAL A 96 2.61 5.53 17.35
CA VAL A 96 3.22 6.55 16.51
C VAL A 96 2.81 7.95 16.96
N HIS A 97 1.50 8.24 17.03
CA HIS A 97 1.06 9.60 17.39
C HIS A 97 1.24 9.92 18.88
N ARG A 98 1.28 8.91 19.76
CA ARG A 98 1.64 9.10 21.17
C ARG A 98 3.11 9.42 21.39
N SER A 99 3.98 9.15 20.42
CA SER A 99 5.41 9.52 20.47
C SER A 99 5.66 10.96 20.01
N MET A 100 4.63 11.66 19.52
CA MET A 100 4.76 13.00 18.95
C MET A 100 4.33 14.09 19.94
N THR A 101 4.97 15.26 19.87
CA THR A 101 4.52 16.46 20.59
C THR A 101 3.31 17.10 19.92
N ALA A 102 2.61 17.97 20.64
CA ALA A 102 1.48 18.72 20.08
C ALA A 102 1.92 19.62 18.92
N GLU A 103 3.11 20.22 19.00
CA GLU A 103 3.73 21.04 17.97
C GLU A 103 4.02 20.22 16.72
N GLN A 104 4.63 19.03 16.86
CA GLN A 104 4.86 18.12 15.74
C GLN A 104 3.56 17.72 15.07
N ILE A 105 2.50 17.44 15.84
CA ILE A 105 1.20 17.09 15.27
C ILE A 105 0.58 18.29 14.54
N ALA A 106 0.72 19.51 15.09
CA ALA A 106 0.26 20.74 14.45
C ALA A 106 0.99 20.99 13.12
N GLU A 107 2.33 20.90 13.11
CA GLU A 107 3.15 21.03 11.91
C GLU A 107 2.72 20.05 10.81
N GLN A 108 2.44 18.79 11.18
CA GLN A 108 2.02 17.77 10.22
C GLN A 108 0.60 18.04 9.67
N LYS A 109 -0.30 18.55 10.51
CA LYS A 109 -1.63 18.99 10.07
C LYS A 109 -1.54 20.17 9.10
N ASP A 110 -0.68 21.14 9.40
CA ASP A 110 -0.46 22.32 8.56
C ASP A 110 0.19 21.93 7.23
N PHE A 111 1.16 21.02 7.27
CA PHE A 111 1.81 20.48 6.08
C PHE A 111 0.84 19.71 5.16
N LEU A 112 -0.08 18.93 5.74
CA LEU A 112 -1.16 18.28 4.98
C LEU A 112 -2.19 19.28 4.41
N GLY A 113 -2.51 20.33 5.18
CA GLY A 113 -3.39 21.42 4.78
C GLY A 113 -4.72 20.99 4.15
N LEU A 114 -4.90 21.33 2.87
CA LEU A 114 -6.10 20.98 2.09
C LEU A 114 -5.95 19.69 1.29
N PHE A 115 -4.78 19.05 1.34
CA PHE A 115 -4.42 17.87 0.55
C PHE A 115 -4.63 16.56 1.31
N GLY A 116 -4.70 16.62 2.64
CA GLY A 116 -5.05 15.45 3.42
C GLY A 116 -5.51 15.75 4.84
N GLU A 117 -5.75 14.68 5.58
CA GLU A 117 -6.01 14.72 7.01
C GLU A 117 -5.32 13.56 7.71
N ILE A 118 -5.07 13.76 9.01
CA ILE A 118 -4.54 12.72 9.88
C ILE A 118 -5.70 11.98 10.54
N VAL A 119 -5.68 10.65 10.46
CA VAL A 119 -6.57 9.77 11.21
C VAL A 119 -5.82 9.16 12.38
N PHE A 120 -6.19 9.57 13.60
CA PHE A 120 -5.60 9.07 14.84
C PHE A 120 -6.33 7.80 15.27
N LEU A 121 -5.58 6.76 15.63
CA LEU A 121 -6.15 5.50 16.07
C LEU A 121 -5.81 5.22 17.54
N SER A 122 -6.73 4.59 18.25
CA SER A 122 -6.50 4.04 19.59
C SER A 122 -5.63 2.78 19.52
N GLU A 123 -5.22 2.29 20.69
CA GLU A 123 -4.45 1.05 20.84
C GLU A 123 -5.14 -0.17 20.18
N ASP A 124 -6.48 -0.20 20.21
CA ASP A 124 -7.31 -1.25 19.58
C ASP A 124 -7.74 -0.91 18.14
N GLY A 125 -7.17 0.14 17.52
CA GLY A 125 -7.41 0.48 16.11
C GLY A 125 -8.73 1.23 15.83
N LYS A 126 -9.40 1.77 16.85
CA LYS A 126 -10.59 2.62 16.66
C LYS A 126 -10.19 4.05 16.33
N ARG A 127 -10.96 4.70 15.45
CA ARG A 127 -10.77 6.11 15.12
C ARG A 127 -11.01 6.99 16.36
N LEU A 128 -10.09 7.90 16.61
CA LEU A 128 -10.20 8.97 17.59
C LEU A 128 -10.59 10.28 16.91
N ASP A 129 -11.23 11.18 17.65
CA ASP A 129 -11.60 12.52 17.16
C ASP A 129 -10.38 13.43 16.98
N GLY A 130 -9.26 13.11 17.62
CA GLY A 130 -8.01 13.84 17.54
C GLY A 130 -6.89 13.15 18.33
N PRO A 131 -5.69 13.77 18.37
CA PRO A 131 -4.63 13.32 19.26
C PRO A 131 -5.07 13.49 20.72
N ARG A 132 -4.54 12.65 21.61
CA ARG A 132 -4.74 12.86 23.06
C ARG A 132 -3.86 14.01 23.54
N ASN A 133 -4.35 14.78 24.51
CA ASN A 133 -3.62 15.88 25.15
C ASN A 133 -2.62 15.43 26.24
N ASP A 134 -2.35 14.13 26.32
CA ASP A 134 -1.39 13.58 27.29
C ASP A 134 0.05 13.84 26.80
N PRO A 135 1.04 14.02 27.71
CA PRO A 135 2.44 14.17 27.33
C PRO A 135 2.93 13.05 26.41
N PRO A 136 3.89 13.30 25.49
CA PRO A 136 4.42 12.27 24.60
C PRO A 136 5.01 11.10 25.39
N GLN A 137 4.71 9.88 24.95
CA GLN A 137 5.27 8.65 25.49
C GLN A 137 6.38 8.17 24.57
N GLN A 138 7.60 8.02 25.11
CA GLN A 138 8.77 7.66 24.30
C GLN A 138 8.99 6.14 24.19
N GLU A 139 8.53 5.38 25.17
CA GLU A 139 8.78 3.94 25.24
C GLU A 139 7.48 3.15 25.10
N PHE A 140 7.53 2.17 24.20
CA PHE A 140 6.52 1.15 24.01
C PHE A 140 7.23 -0.21 23.97
N THR A 141 6.57 -1.24 24.45
CA THR A 141 6.99 -2.62 24.26
C THR A 141 6.84 -3.05 22.80
N ALA A 142 7.49 -4.15 22.40
CA ALA A 142 7.32 -4.71 21.06
C ALA A 142 5.86 -5.13 20.80
N ASP A 143 5.19 -5.68 21.82
CA ASP A 143 3.80 -6.13 21.72
C ASP A 143 2.83 -4.96 21.55
N GLU A 144 3.02 -3.86 22.27
CA GLU A 144 2.22 -2.63 22.09
C GLU A 144 2.38 -2.06 20.68
N ARG A 145 3.61 -2.01 20.15
CA ARG A 145 3.87 -1.57 18.77
C ARG A 145 3.17 -2.49 17.77
N ALA A 146 3.36 -3.81 17.91
CA ALA A 146 2.76 -4.79 17.01
C ALA A 146 1.22 -4.69 17.02
N LYS A 147 0.59 -4.68 18.20
CA LYS A 147 -0.87 -4.55 18.35
C LYS A 147 -1.39 -3.25 17.76
N SER A 148 -0.71 -2.14 18.01
CA SER A 148 -1.11 -0.83 17.50
C SER A 148 -1.02 -0.74 15.97
N LEU A 149 0.04 -1.29 15.38
CA LEU A 149 0.21 -1.38 13.93
C LEU A 149 -0.85 -2.30 13.30
N SER A 150 -1.16 -3.45 13.93
CA SER A 150 -2.27 -4.32 13.49
C SER A 150 -3.62 -3.61 13.57
N GLY A 151 -3.87 -2.80 14.61
CA GLY A 151 -5.06 -1.96 14.71
C GLY A 151 -5.16 -0.96 13.56
N LEU A 152 -4.05 -0.32 13.19
CA LEU A 152 -3.96 0.56 12.02
C LEU A 152 -4.28 -0.15 10.71
N ARG A 153 -3.70 -1.33 10.49
CA ARG A 153 -3.90 -2.09 9.25
C ARG A 153 -5.35 -2.58 9.12
N ASN A 154 -5.95 -3.02 10.22
CA ASN A 154 -7.38 -3.36 10.27
C ASN A 154 -8.27 -2.16 9.96
N TYR A 155 -7.99 -0.99 10.56
CA TYR A 155 -8.73 0.23 10.26
C TYR A 155 -8.67 0.57 8.77
N MET A 156 -7.48 0.58 8.17
CA MET A 156 -7.34 0.90 6.75
C MET A 156 -8.09 -0.09 5.86
N THR A 157 -7.96 -1.40 6.08
CA THR A 157 -8.67 -2.41 5.30
C THR A 157 -10.19 -2.25 5.39
N ASN A 158 -10.73 -1.96 6.58
CA ASN A 158 -12.17 -1.72 6.77
C ASN A 158 -12.67 -0.41 6.13
N ASN A 159 -11.76 0.51 5.78
CA ASN A 159 -12.10 1.83 5.26
C ASN A 159 -11.63 2.05 3.83
N THR A 160 -11.27 0.99 3.12
CA THR A 160 -10.83 1.02 1.72
C THR A 160 -11.58 -0.01 0.90
N ASP A 161 -11.68 0.20 -0.40
CA ASP A 161 -12.44 -0.63 -1.35
C ASP A 161 -11.52 -1.53 -2.17
N ALA A 162 -10.25 -1.15 -2.34
CA ALA A 162 -9.18 -1.95 -2.95
C ALA A 162 -7.81 -1.53 -2.41
N ARG A 163 -6.79 -2.36 -2.61
CA ARG A 163 -5.42 -2.12 -2.12
C ARG A 163 -4.38 -2.24 -3.22
N ILE A 164 -3.51 -1.24 -3.30
CA ILE A 164 -2.35 -1.18 -4.19
C ILE A 164 -1.10 -1.44 -3.35
N VAL A 165 -0.24 -2.35 -3.81
CA VAL A 165 0.89 -2.86 -3.03
C VAL A 165 2.19 -2.76 -3.82
N LEU A 166 3.23 -2.20 -3.21
CA LEU A 166 4.54 -1.96 -3.83
C LEU A 166 5.69 -2.15 -2.83
N GLY A 167 6.72 -2.90 -3.21
CA GLY A 167 7.95 -3.07 -2.41
C GLY A 167 7.74 -3.90 -1.15
N GLY A 168 8.25 -3.42 -0.01
CA GLY A 168 8.07 -4.06 1.29
C GLY A 168 9.34 -4.65 1.88
N LYS A 169 9.61 -4.28 3.13
CA LYS A 169 10.68 -4.86 3.94
C LYS A 169 10.43 -6.33 4.21
N ARG A 170 11.51 -7.13 4.18
CA ARG A 170 11.50 -8.55 4.56
C ARG A 170 12.00 -8.82 5.98
N ALA A 171 12.69 -7.85 6.59
CA ALA A 171 13.28 -7.93 7.91
C ALA A 171 13.30 -6.53 8.55
N GLY A 172 13.59 -6.45 9.85
CA GLY A 172 13.66 -5.17 10.58
C GLY A 172 12.33 -4.44 10.70
N PHE A 173 11.20 -5.16 10.62
CA PHE A 173 9.86 -4.63 10.84
C PHE A 173 9.43 -4.82 12.31
N GLU A 174 8.56 -3.92 12.79
CA GLU A 174 8.12 -3.89 14.19
C GLU A 174 6.86 -4.72 14.48
N GLY A 175 6.16 -5.19 13.45
CA GLY A 175 4.92 -5.97 13.59
C GLY A 175 5.14 -7.46 13.88
N ALA A 176 4.04 -8.19 14.11
CA ALA A 176 4.04 -9.65 14.21
C ALA A 176 4.44 -10.35 12.90
N MET A 177 4.34 -9.64 11.77
CA MET A 177 4.82 -10.01 10.44
C MET A 177 5.13 -8.72 9.64
N PRO A 178 5.74 -8.81 8.45
CA PRO A 178 5.94 -7.62 7.61
C PRO A 178 4.63 -6.90 7.34
N GLY A 179 4.63 -5.56 7.41
CA GLY A 179 3.39 -4.78 7.34
C GLY A 179 2.59 -5.00 6.06
N ILE A 180 3.27 -5.07 4.91
CA ILE A 180 2.64 -5.35 3.61
C ILE A 180 2.01 -6.76 3.59
N VAL A 181 2.66 -7.75 4.20
CA VAL A 181 2.11 -9.12 4.28
C VAL A 181 0.83 -9.13 5.11
N GLU A 182 0.81 -8.44 6.25
CA GLU A 182 -0.39 -8.32 7.09
C GLU A 182 -1.52 -7.57 6.36
N GLU A 183 -1.21 -6.47 5.69
CA GLU A 183 -2.19 -5.69 4.94
C GLU A 183 -2.86 -6.50 3.82
N VAL A 184 -2.08 -7.30 3.08
CA VAL A 184 -2.61 -8.24 2.09
C VAL A 184 -3.43 -9.33 2.77
N LEU A 185 -2.98 -9.90 3.88
CA LEU A 185 -3.71 -10.95 4.59
C LEU A 185 -5.08 -10.46 5.08
N LEU A 186 -5.12 -9.23 5.61
CA LEU A 186 -6.37 -8.58 5.99
C LEU A 186 -7.26 -8.31 4.77
N SER A 187 -6.67 -7.92 3.64
CA SER A 187 -7.42 -7.70 2.38
C SER A 187 -8.06 -9.00 1.89
N LEU A 188 -7.35 -10.13 1.93
CA LEU A 188 -7.91 -11.46 1.64
C LEU A 188 -9.08 -11.82 2.56
N LYS A 189 -8.92 -11.59 3.87
CA LYS A 189 -10.00 -11.83 4.85
C LYS A 189 -11.26 -11.01 4.57
N HIS A 190 -11.12 -9.80 4.03
CA HIS A 190 -12.23 -8.89 3.71
C HIS A 190 -12.67 -8.94 2.24
N ARG A 191 -12.08 -9.84 1.44
CA ARG A 191 -12.32 -9.94 -0.01
C ARG A 191 -12.11 -8.60 -0.75
N GLN A 192 -11.10 -7.85 -0.32
CA GLN A 192 -10.72 -6.56 -0.88
C GLN A 192 -9.72 -6.75 -2.03
N PRO A 193 -10.04 -6.39 -3.29
CA PRO A 193 -9.19 -6.63 -4.45
C PRO A 193 -7.78 -6.03 -4.31
N LEU A 194 -6.80 -6.78 -4.81
CA LEU A 194 -5.37 -6.49 -4.68
C LEU A 194 -4.75 -6.12 -6.02
N TYR A 195 -3.92 -5.08 -6.03
CA TYR A 195 -3.06 -4.71 -7.16
C TYR A 195 -1.59 -4.85 -6.72
N LEU A 196 -0.97 -5.99 -7.05
CA LEU A 196 0.36 -6.35 -6.57
C LEU A 196 1.45 -5.96 -7.59
N ALA A 197 2.05 -4.78 -7.42
CA ALA A 197 3.13 -4.29 -8.27
C ALA A 197 4.49 -4.87 -7.83
N GLY A 198 4.78 -6.09 -8.31
CA GLY A 198 5.94 -6.89 -7.87
C GLY A 198 7.29 -6.51 -8.48
N GLY A 199 7.33 -5.66 -9.52
CA GLY A 199 8.56 -5.39 -10.28
C GLY A 199 9.67 -4.65 -9.51
N PHE A 200 9.34 -4.11 -8.33
CA PHE A 200 10.32 -3.52 -7.40
C PHE A 200 10.85 -4.53 -6.37
N GLY A 201 10.38 -5.77 -6.39
CA GLY A 201 10.76 -6.84 -5.47
C GLY A 201 10.18 -6.66 -4.06
N GLY A 202 10.97 -7.05 -3.05
CA GLY A 202 10.58 -6.98 -1.63
C GLY A 202 9.50 -7.99 -1.23
N ALA A 203 8.75 -7.67 -0.18
CA ALA A 203 7.67 -8.56 0.29
C ALA A 203 6.54 -8.71 -0.74
N THR A 204 6.31 -7.71 -1.60
CA THR A 204 5.26 -7.76 -2.64
C THR A 204 5.49 -8.92 -3.61
N ILE A 205 6.72 -9.10 -4.12
CA ILE A 205 6.98 -10.24 -5.03
C ILE A 205 6.94 -11.59 -4.30
N ASP A 206 7.23 -11.63 -2.99
CA ASP A 206 7.08 -12.86 -2.20
C ASP A 206 5.59 -13.23 -2.03
N ILE A 207 4.72 -12.24 -1.86
CA ILE A 207 3.26 -12.42 -1.85
C ILE A 207 2.76 -12.90 -3.21
N VAL A 208 3.19 -12.26 -4.30
CA VAL A 208 2.87 -12.73 -5.67
C VAL A 208 3.28 -14.18 -5.84
N ARG A 209 4.52 -14.54 -5.43
CA ARG A 209 5.02 -15.91 -5.52
C ARG A 209 4.21 -16.89 -4.66
N ALA A 210 3.75 -16.45 -3.49
CA ALA A 210 2.93 -17.28 -2.61
C ALA A 210 1.54 -17.58 -3.21
N LEU A 211 0.91 -16.58 -3.84
CA LEU A 211 -0.46 -16.70 -4.36
C LEU A 211 -0.51 -17.24 -5.81
N ARG A 212 0.38 -16.75 -6.69
CA ARG A 212 0.46 -17.10 -8.11
C ARG A 212 1.94 -17.25 -8.54
N PRO A 213 2.58 -18.40 -8.27
CA PRO A 213 4.01 -18.62 -8.54
C PRO A 213 4.44 -18.26 -9.97
N SER A 214 3.60 -18.57 -10.98
CA SER A 214 3.87 -18.31 -12.40
C SER A 214 3.99 -16.82 -12.76
N TYR A 215 3.54 -15.92 -11.89
CA TYR A 215 3.66 -14.46 -12.10
C TYR A 215 5.01 -13.91 -11.60
N ALA A 216 5.75 -14.70 -10.81
CA ALA A 216 7.03 -14.30 -10.21
C ALA A 216 8.25 -15.06 -10.77
N GLU A 217 8.08 -15.89 -11.81
CA GLU A 217 9.15 -16.70 -12.41
C GLU A 217 10.30 -15.86 -12.98
N TRP A 218 10.00 -14.64 -13.45
CA TRP A 218 10.99 -13.70 -13.98
C TRP A 218 12.02 -13.24 -12.93
N LEU A 219 11.70 -13.36 -11.64
CA LEU A 219 12.59 -12.99 -10.55
C LEU A 219 12.93 -14.23 -9.70
N PRO A 220 14.06 -14.90 -9.99
CA PRO A 220 14.47 -16.05 -9.20
C PRO A 220 14.75 -15.66 -7.74
N THR A 221 14.47 -16.59 -6.82
CA THR A 221 14.86 -16.46 -5.42
C THR A 221 16.37 -16.65 -5.28
N VAL A 222 17.03 -15.78 -4.53
CA VAL A 222 18.44 -15.96 -4.19
C VAL A 222 18.53 -17.04 -3.11
N GLU A 223 19.30 -18.10 -3.34
CA GLU A 223 19.39 -19.24 -2.40
C GLU A 223 20.01 -18.86 -1.06
N ALA A 224 21.01 -17.97 -1.07
CA ALA A 224 21.64 -17.44 0.14
C ALA A 224 20.66 -16.71 1.08
N ASP A 225 19.53 -16.21 0.54
CA ASP A 225 18.51 -15.53 1.33
C ASP A 225 17.55 -16.50 2.04
N LYS A 226 17.52 -17.80 1.68
CA LYS A 226 16.53 -18.74 2.22
C LYS A 226 16.76 -19.06 3.71
N ASP A 227 18.02 -19.26 4.11
CA ASP A 227 18.38 -19.65 5.48
C ASP A 227 18.38 -18.45 6.45
N GLN A 228 18.26 -17.22 5.95
CA GLN A 228 18.31 -15.99 6.73
C GLN A 228 16.97 -15.24 6.76
N ARG A 229 15.88 -15.83 6.23
CA ARG A 229 14.57 -15.17 6.26
C ARG A 229 14.05 -15.09 7.68
N ASP A 230 13.50 -13.94 8.04
CA ASP A 230 12.74 -13.79 9.28
C ASP A 230 11.57 -14.80 9.27
N GLN A 231 11.49 -15.63 10.31
CA GLN A 231 10.45 -16.66 10.41
C GLN A 231 9.04 -16.07 10.32
N ARG A 232 8.84 -14.85 10.85
CA ARG A 232 7.54 -14.16 10.79
C ARG A 232 7.11 -13.79 9.36
N LEU A 233 8.06 -13.61 8.44
CA LEU A 233 7.76 -13.45 7.01
C LEU A 233 7.27 -14.79 6.42
N ILE A 234 7.95 -15.89 6.71
CA ILE A 234 7.56 -17.23 6.23
C ILE A 234 6.16 -17.57 6.73
N ASP A 235 5.93 -17.46 8.03
CA ASP A 235 4.63 -17.77 8.65
C ASP A 235 3.51 -16.88 8.08
N GLY A 236 3.80 -15.60 7.83
CA GLY A 236 2.84 -14.68 7.20
C GLY A 236 2.50 -15.05 5.76
N LEU A 237 3.48 -15.48 4.96
CA LEU A 237 3.25 -15.94 3.58
C LEU A 237 2.47 -17.25 3.53
N ASP A 238 2.71 -18.17 4.47
CA ASP A 238 1.94 -19.41 4.55
C ASP A 238 0.51 -19.15 5.02
N ALA A 239 0.31 -18.23 5.97
CA ALA A 239 -1.03 -17.77 6.36
C ALA A 239 -1.81 -17.15 5.18
N LEU A 240 -1.13 -16.43 4.28
CA LEU A 240 -1.73 -15.90 3.05
C LEU A 240 -2.22 -17.02 2.12
N LYS A 241 -1.39 -18.05 1.87
CA LYS A 241 -1.77 -19.21 1.05
C LYS A 241 -2.97 -19.92 1.63
N THR A 242 -2.92 -20.26 2.91
CA THR A 242 -4.02 -20.93 3.60
C THR A 242 -5.30 -20.10 3.53
N MET A 243 -5.21 -18.78 3.68
CA MET A 243 -6.37 -17.89 3.55
C MET A 243 -6.95 -17.92 2.13
N ALA A 244 -6.10 -17.80 1.11
CA ALA A 244 -6.53 -17.81 -0.29
C ALA A 244 -7.20 -19.14 -0.68
N GLU A 245 -6.62 -20.26 -0.25
CA GLU A 245 -7.18 -21.61 -0.44
C GLU A 245 -8.52 -21.77 0.26
N THR A 246 -8.62 -21.34 1.53
CA THR A 246 -9.84 -21.43 2.33
C THR A 246 -10.98 -20.59 1.73
N GLN A 247 -10.66 -19.38 1.26
CA GLN A 247 -11.63 -18.46 0.65
C GLN A 247 -11.94 -18.79 -0.82
N LYS A 248 -11.13 -19.65 -1.44
CA LYS A 248 -11.09 -19.86 -2.91
C LYS A 248 -11.03 -18.52 -3.66
N TRP A 249 -10.19 -17.62 -3.14
CA TRP A 249 -10.10 -16.23 -3.57
C TRP A 249 -8.74 -15.67 -3.15
N ASP A 250 -7.94 -15.25 -4.11
CA ASP A 250 -6.56 -14.82 -3.90
C ASP A 250 -6.36 -13.31 -4.11
N GLY A 251 -7.44 -12.59 -4.41
CA GLY A 251 -7.47 -11.14 -4.52
C GLY A 251 -7.12 -10.59 -5.88
N TYR A 252 -6.87 -11.44 -6.87
CA TYR A 252 -6.69 -11.02 -8.26
C TYR A 252 -8.01 -10.77 -8.99
N GLU A 253 -9.16 -10.91 -8.33
CA GLU A 253 -10.48 -10.47 -8.80
C GLU A 253 -10.59 -8.93 -8.77
N ASN A 254 -9.64 -8.26 -9.44
CA ASN A 254 -9.39 -6.82 -9.47
C ASN A 254 -9.71 -6.19 -10.85
N ALA A 255 -10.46 -6.93 -11.66
CA ALA A 255 -10.87 -6.62 -13.03
C ALA A 255 -9.74 -6.47 -14.08
N LEU A 256 -8.55 -6.98 -13.76
CA LEU A 256 -7.48 -7.22 -14.74
C LEU A 256 -7.53 -8.65 -15.26
N SER A 257 -7.00 -8.87 -16.48
CA SER A 257 -6.76 -10.22 -16.98
C SER A 257 -5.56 -10.86 -16.28
N ASP A 258 -5.40 -12.17 -16.43
CA ASP A 258 -4.21 -12.89 -15.95
C ASP A 258 -2.91 -12.30 -16.55
N ASP A 259 -2.92 -11.96 -17.85
CA ASP A 259 -1.76 -11.36 -18.52
C ASP A 259 -1.45 -9.95 -17.99
N ASP A 260 -2.48 -9.15 -17.72
CA ASP A 260 -2.33 -7.82 -17.13
C ASP A 260 -1.76 -7.91 -15.70
N ASN A 261 -2.26 -8.84 -14.88
CA ASN A 261 -1.78 -9.08 -13.52
C ASN A 261 -0.34 -9.62 -13.52
N LYS A 262 -0.02 -10.52 -14.46
CA LYS A 262 1.36 -11.00 -14.65
C LYS A 262 2.30 -9.88 -15.07
N LEU A 263 1.84 -8.97 -15.95
CA LEU A 263 2.61 -7.78 -16.34
C LEU A 263 2.79 -6.81 -15.17
N LEU A 264 1.74 -6.55 -14.38
CA LEU A 264 1.80 -5.71 -13.18
C LEU A 264 2.80 -6.26 -12.16
N ALA A 265 2.82 -7.60 -11.98
CA ALA A 265 3.77 -8.28 -11.12
C ALA A 265 5.23 -8.16 -11.57
N ALA A 266 5.48 -7.97 -12.88
CA ALA A 266 6.82 -7.91 -13.46
C ALA A 266 7.33 -6.49 -13.74
N SER A 267 6.42 -5.51 -13.88
CA SER A 267 6.77 -4.17 -14.31
C SER A 267 7.39 -3.34 -13.19
N TYR A 268 8.47 -2.64 -13.53
CA TYR A 268 9.06 -1.54 -12.74
C TYR A 268 8.86 -0.19 -13.44
N ARG A 269 8.05 -0.13 -14.51
CA ARG A 269 7.81 1.08 -15.30
C ARG A 269 6.64 1.86 -14.71
N PRO A 270 6.85 3.11 -14.22
CA PRO A 270 5.81 3.89 -13.57
C PRO A 270 4.51 4.00 -14.37
N SER A 271 4.60 4.31 -15.67
CA SER A 271 3.44 4.49 -16.54
C SER A 271 2.68 3.19 -16.80
N GLU A 272 3.37 2.05 -16.91
CA GLU A 272 2.75 0.75 -17.14
C GLU A 272 2.00 0.27 -15.89
N ILE A 273 2.63 0.40 -14.72
CA ILE A 273 2.00 0.09 -13.43
C ILE A 273 0.75 0.94 -13.24
N ALA A 274 0.85 2.26 -13.44
CA ALA A 274 -0.28 3.16 -13.29
C ALA A 274 -1.40 2.89 -14.31
N ALA A 275 -1.07 2.58 -15.57
CA ALA A 275 -2.05 2.23 -16.59
C ALA A 275 -2.79 0.92 -16.26
N LEU A 276 -2.08 -0.11 -15.78
CA LEU A 276 -2.67 -1.38 -15.38
C LEU A 276 -3.57 -1.21 -14.14
N VAL A 277 -3.05 -0.59 -13.08
CA VAL A 277 -3.87 -0.29 -11.89
C VAL A 277 -5.08 0.56 -12.26
N GLY A 278 -4.89 1.57 -13.10
CA GLY A 278 -5.97 2.41 -13.58
C GLY A 278 -7.03 1.64 -14.37
N LYS A 279 -6.63 0.77 -15.29
CA LYS A 279 -7.52 -0.12 -16.06
C LYS A 279 -8.35 -1.00 -15.13
N GLY A 280 -7.71 -1.68 -14.19
CA GLY A 280 -8.37 -2.58 -13.25
C GLY A 280 -9.36 -1.82 -12.36
N LEU A 281 -8.93 -0.71 -11.75
CA LEU A 281 -9.81 0.13 -10.92
C LEU A 281 -10.99 0.67 -11.73
N GLY A 282 -10.73 1.13 -12.95
CA GLY A 282 -11.74 1.70 -13.84
C GLY A 282 -12.79 0.68 -14.22
N HIS A 283 -12.42 -0.57 -14.47
CA HIS A 283 -13.35 -1.66 -14.75
C HIS A 283 -14.07 -2.17 -13.51
N LEU A 284 -13.37 -2.29 -12.39
CA LEU A 284 -13.91 -2.79 -11.12
C LEU A 284 -14.98 -1.85 -10.55
N PHE A 285 -14.76 -0.54 -10.68
CA PHE A 285 -15.59 0.48 -10.07
C PHE A 285 -16.43 1.29 -11.07
N LYS A 286 -16.59 0.84 -12.33
CA LYS A 286 -17.48 1.49 -13.30
C LYS A 286 -18.82 1.79 -12.62
N ALA A 287 -19.13 3.08 -12.50
CA ALA A 287 -20.43 3.58 -12.10
C ALA A 287 -21.43 3.42 -13.26
#